data_AF-A0A9E2SD66-F1
#
_entry.id   AF-A0A9E2SD66-F1
#
_cell.length_a   1.000
_cell.length_b   1.000
_cell.length_c   1.000
_cell.angle_alpha   90.00
_cell.angle_beta   90.00
_cell.angle_gamma   90.00
#
_symmetry.space_group_name_H-M   'P 1'
#
loop_
_entity.id
_entity.type
_entity.pdbx_description
1 polymer ?
#
loop_
_entity_poly.entity_id
_entity_poly.type
_entity_poly.pdbx_seq_one_letter_code
_entity_poly.pdbx_strand_id
1 'polypeptide(L)' 'MRNTTKLKQVLLKYDIDLSMDDDELMRMTLVDKTTGALKTFENSSYSFLINKAYSFFKKELKGQINN' A
#
# COMPACT_ATOMS: atom_id res chain seq x y z
N MET A 1 -11.64 -7.29 8.19
CA MET A 1 -11.87 -6.13 7.30
C MET A 1 -11.73 -6.59 5.86
N ARG A 2 -12.72 -6.30 5.01
CA ARG A 2 -12.66 -6.62 3.57
C ARG A 2 -11.55 -5.80 2.89
N ASN A 3 -10.98 -6.32 1.80
CA ASN A 3 -9.88 -5.68 1.09
C ASN A 3 -10.25 -4.28 0.59
N THR A 4 -11.49 -4.08 0.17
CA THR A 4 -12.01 -2.77 -0.25
C THR A 4 -11.96 -1.72 0.87
N THR A 5 -12.27 -2.10 2.12
CA THR A 5 -12.15 -1.20 3.27
C THR A 5 -10.69 -0.86 3.57
N LYS A 6 -9.79 -1.84 3.50
CA LYS A 6 -8.34 -1.62 3.71
C LYS A 6 -7.78 -0.67 2.67
N LEU A 7 -8.11 -0.92 1.40
CA LEU A 7 -7.70 -0.07 0.28
C LEU A 7 -8.19 1.37 0.47
N LYS A 8 -9.47 1.58 0.79
CA LYS A 8 -10.01 2.93 1.03
C LYS A 8 -9.22 3.68 2.10
N GLN A 9 -8.80 3.02 3.17
CA GLN A 9 -7.99 3.65 4.22
C GLN A 9 -6.57 3.99 3.73
N VAL A 10 -5.91 3.09 3.01
CA VAL A 10 -4.59 3.37 2.42
C VAL A 10 -4.66 4.57 1.46
N LEU A 11 -5.71 4.63 0.62
CA LEU A 11 -5.91 5.71 -0.37
C LEU A 11 -6.13 7.10 0.25
N LEU A 12 -6.44 7.20 1.55
CA LEU A 12 -6.52 8.49 2.23
C LEU A 12 -5.14 9.15 2.37
N LYS A 13 -4.07 8.36 2.52
CA LYS A 13 -2.70 8.85 2.76
C LYS A 13 -1.78 8.68 1.56
N TYR A 14 -2.00 7.65 0.73
CA TYR A 14 -1.13 7.36 -0.41
C TYR A 14 -1.92 7.39 -1.71
N ASP A 15 -1.25 7.77 -2.79
CA ASP A 15 -1.62 7.35 -4.13
C ASP A 15 -1.06 5.95 -4.40
N ILE A 16 -1.75 5.18 -5.23
CA ILE A 16 -1.38 3.79 -5.54
C ILE A 16 -1.21 3.66 -7.05
N ASP A 17 -0.02 3.24 -7.44
CA ASP A 17 0.27 2.71 -8.76
C ASP A 17 0.28 1.18 -8.70
N LEU A 18 -0.35 0.56 -9.69
CA LEU A 18 -0.50 -0.88 -9.80
C LEU A 18 -0.20 -1.29 -11.24
N SER A 19 0.89 -2.03 -11.42
CA SER A 19 1.29 -2.60 -12.69
C SER A 19 1.43 -4.12 -12.56
N MET A 20 1.30 -4.83 -13.67
CA MET A 20 1.63 -6.25 -13.78
C MET A 20 2.73 -6.36 -14.84
N ASP A 21 3.77 -7.14 -14.55
CA ASP A 21 4.81 -7.44 -15.53
C ASP A 21 4.46 -8.68 -16.38
N ASP A 22 5.32 -8.98 -17.35
CA ASP A 22 5.14 -10.09 -18.29
C ASP A 22 5.21 -11.47 -17.59
N ASP A 23 5.72 -11.53 -16.36
CA ASP A 23 5.82 -12.73 -15.51
C ASP A 23 4.61 -12.88 -14.56
N GLU A 24 3.52 -12.14 -14.80
CA GLU A 24 2.30 -12.10 -13.98
C GLU A 24 2.53 -11.62 -12.53
N LEU A 25 3.67 -10.99 -12.24
CA LEU A 25 3.92 -10.38 -10.94
C LEU A 25 3.29 -8.99 -10.91
N MET A 26 2.38 -8.79 -9.96
CA MET A 26 1.88 -7.44 -9.69
C MET A 26 2.87 -6.69 -8.82
N ARG A 27 3.19 -5.48 -9.27
CA ARG A 27 3.91 -4.46 -8.52
C ARG A 27 2.92 -3.40 -8.06
N MET A 28 2.91 -3.14 -6.76
CA MET A 28 2.14 -2.07 -6.14
C MET A 28 3.10 -1.04 -5.56
N THR A 29 3.00 0.20 -5.99
CA THR A 29 3.77 1.31 -5.44
C THR A 29 2.83 2.27 -4.72
N LEU A 30 3.12 2.51 -3.44
CA LEU A 30 2.49 3.57 -2.65
C LEU A 30 3.31 4.84 -2.76
N VAL A 31 2.65 5.97 -2.98
CA VAL A 31 3.24 7.30 -2.98
C VAL A 31 2.60 8.13 -1.87
N ASP A 32 3.37 8.52 -0.86
CA ASP A 32 2.87 9.36 0.23
C ASP A 32 2.46 10.74 -0.31
N LYS A 33 1.18 11.11 -0.11
CA LYS A 33 0.60 12.34 -0.64
C LYS A 33 1.21 13.62 -0.06
N THR A 34 1.83 13.52 1.11
CA THR A 34 2.42 14.67 1.82
C THR A 34 3.92 14.77 1.55
N THR A 35 4.64 13.64 1.58
CA THR A 35 6.11 13.65 1.51
C THR A 35 6.66 13.25 0.14
N GLY A 36 5.84 12.65 -0.72
CA GLY A 36 6.29 12.03 -1.97
C GLY A 36 7.10 10.75 -1.76
N ALA A 37 7.21 10.25 -0.52
CA ALA A 37 7.96 9.03 -0.23
C ALA A 37 7.32 7.81 -0.90
N LEU A 38 8.17 6.95 -1.46
CA LEU A 38 7.74 5.78 -2.23
C LEU A 38 7.91 4.48 -1.43
N LYS A 39 6.94 3.58 -1.55
CA LYS A 39 7.06 2.22 -1.03
C LYS A 39 6.46 1.20 -2.00
N THR A 40 7.29 0.28 -2.47
CA THR A 40 6.88 -0.75 -3.44
C THR A 40 6.76 -2.13 -2.78
N PHE A 41 5.78 -2.91 -3.26
CA PHE A 41 5.53 -4.30 -2.90
C PHE A 41 5.29 -5.11 -4.18
N GLU A 42 5.72 -6.36 -4.21
CA GLU A 42 5.53 -7.25 -5.35
C GLU A 42 4.95 -8.60 -4.91
N ASN A 43 3.94 -9.06 -5.63
CA ASN A 43 3.31 -10.36 -5.41
C ASN A 43 2.32 -10.68 -6.54
N SER A 44 2.17 -11.95 -6.89
CA SER A 44 1.13 -12.40 -7.82
C SER A 44 -0.30 -12.31 -7.25
N SER A 45 -0.48 -12.04 -5.95
CA SER A 45 -1.80 -11.89 -5.32
C SER A 45 -2.11 -10.45 -4.93
N TYR A 46 -3.16 -9.90 -5.54
CA TYR A 46 -3.67 -8.56 -5.23
C TYR A 46 -4.08 -8.44 -3.76
N SER A 47 -4.77 -9.46 -3.25
CA SER A 47 -5.20 -9.51 -1.85
C SER A 47 -4.01 -9.45 -0.88
N PHE A 48 -2.90 -10.10 -1.24
CA PHE A 48 -1.67 -10.03 -0.46
C PHE A 48 -1.07 -8.62 -0.45
N LEU A 49 -0.98 -7.98 -1.62
CA LEU A 49 -0.47 -6.61 -1.75
C LEU A 49 -1.27 -5.62 -0.91
N ILE A 50 -2.61 -5.68 -0.96
CA ILE A 50 -3.48 -4.83 -0.14
C ILE A 50 -3.25 -5.06 1.36
N ASN A 51 -3.05 -6.31 1.78
CA ASN A 51 -2.76 -6.62 3.18
C ASN A 51 -1.39 -6.07 3.62
N LYS A 52 -0.38 -6.12 2.75
CA LYS A 52 0.95 -5.56 3.00
C LYS A 52 0.91 -4.04 3.08
N ALA A 53 0.28 -3.38 2.10
CA ALA A 53 0.08 -1.94 2.09
C ALA A 53 -0.63 -1.45 3.36
N TYR A 54 -1.73 -2.10 3.74
CA TYR A 54 -2.46 -1.75 4.96
C TYR A 54 -1.65 -1.97 6.24
N SER A 55 -0.82 -3.02 6.29
CA SER A 55 0.06 -3.27 7.43
C SER A 55 1.17 -2.22 7.54
N PHE A 56 1.71 -1.78 6.41
CA PHE A 56 2.67 -0.68 6.34
C PHE A 56 2.04 0.63 6.82
N PHE A 57 0.88 1.02 6.27
CA PHE A 57 0.10 2.18 6.70
C PHE A 57 -0.11 2.21 8.22
N LYS A 58 -0.56 1.10 8.82
CA LYS A 58 -0.75 1.03 10.29
C LYS A 58 0.53 1.23 11.08
N LYS A 59 1.67 0.76 10.57
CA LYS A 59 2.96 0.95 11.24
C LYS A 59 3.36 2.43 11.23
N GLU A 60 3.17 3.09 10.10
CA GLU A 60 3.48 4.53 9.99
C GLU A 60 2.56 5.37 10.87
N LEU A 61 1.26 5.07 10.92
CA LEU A 61 0.34 5.76 11.84
C LEU A 61 0.76 5.60 13.31
N LYS A 62 1.15 4.40 13.72
CA LYS A 62 1.65 4.16 15.09
C LYS A 62 2.96 4.91 15.34
N GLY A 63 3.84 4.98 14.35
CA GLY A 63 5.09 5.74 14.44
C GLY A 63 4.85 7.26 14.58
N GLN A 64 3.77 7.78 13.99
CA GLN A 64 3.40 9.19 14.13
C GLN A 64 2.75 9.53 15.48
N ILE A 65 2.01 8.59 16.08
CA ILE A 65 1.36 8.82 17.40
C ILE A 65 2.37 8.79 18.55
N ASN A 66 3.51 8.11 18.36
CA ASN A 66 4.54 7.94 19.39
C ASN A 66 5.72 8.95 19.26
N ASN A 67 5.59 9.95 18.38
CA ASN A 67 6.51 11.09 18.23
C ASN A 67 5.77 12.38 18.59
#